data_AF-A0A357ANE8-F1
#
_entry.id   AF-A0A357ANE8-F1
#
_cell.length_a   1.000
_cell.length_b   1.000
_cell.length_c   1.000
_cell.angle_alpha   90.00
_cell.angle_beta   90.00
_cell.angle_gamma   90.00
#
_symmetry.space_group_name_H-M   'P 1'
#
loop_
_entity.id
_entity.type
_entity.pdbx_description
1 polymer ?
#
loop_
_entity_poly.entity_id
_entity_poly.type
_entity_poly.pdbx_seq_one_letter_code
_entity_poly.pdbx_strand_id
1 'polypeptide(L)' 'MEVFDLVKKLTAIDGVSGEEEKVRDFILSQIKDYVDEYHMDHLGNLITFKKGSGKGPRVMLDAHMDEVGLMVS' A
#
# COMPACT_ATOMS: atom_id res chain seq x y z
N MET A 1 8.09 0.68 15.25
CA MET A 1 7.19 -0.47 15.43
C MET A 1 7.92 -1.67 14.88
N GLU A 2 7.94 -2.79 15.61
CA GLU A 2 8.59 -4.01 15.12
C GLU A 2 7.84 -4.59 13.92
N VAL A 3 8.53 -5.34 13.07
CA VAL A 3 7.96 -5.91 11.84
C VAL A 3 6.74 -6.79 12.13
N PHE A 4 6.81 -7.62 13.18
CA PHE A 4 5.71 -8.49 13.57
C PHE A 4 4.44 -7.71 13.93
N ASP A 5 4.57 -6.60 14.67
CA ASP A 5 3.44 -5.76 15.05
C ASP A 5 2.83 -5.03 13.85
N LEU A 6 3.67 -4.62 12.88
CA LEU A 6 3.21 -4.01 11.64
C LEU A 6 2.40 -5.01 10.81
N VAL A 7 2.93 -6.22 10.62
CA VAL A 7 2.23 -7.29 9.88
C VAL A 7 0.91 -7.62 10.56
N LYS A 8 0.91 -7.79 11.89
CA LYS A 8 -0.30 -8.06 12.66
C LYS A 8 -1.37 -6.98 12.48
N LYS A 9 -0.98 -5.70 12.42
CA LYS A 9 -1.92 -4.60 12.16
C LYS A 9 -2.45 -4.63 10.73
N LEU A 10 -1.58 -4.81 9.73
CA LEU A 10 -1.97 -4.90 8.32
C LEU A 10 -2.98 -6.02 8.09
N THR A 11 -2.70 -7.21 8.62
CA THR A 11 -3.58 -8.40 8.47
C THR A 11 -4.88 -8.33 9.26
N ALA A 12 -5.07 -7.31 10.10
CA ALA A 12 -6.29 -7.11 10.88
C ALA A 12 -7.22 -6.04 10.29
N ILE A 13 -6.82 -5.42 9.18
CA ILE A 13 -7.63 -4.43 8.47
C ILE A 13 -8.35 -5.14 7.33
N ASP A 14 -9.67 -5.00 7.26
CA ASP A 14 -10.46 -5.53 6.15
C ASP A 14 -10.01 -4.87 4.83
N GLY A 15 -9.69 -5.68 3.83
CA GLY A 15 -9.17 -5.25 2.54
C GLY A 15 -9.59 -6.15 1.40
N VAL A 16 -10.85 -6.61 1.39
CA VAL A 16 -11.35 -7.51 0.36
C VAL A 16 -11.16 -6.88 -1.02
N SER A 17 -10.83 -7.67 -2.04
CA SER A 17 -10.69 -7.16 -3.41
C SER A 17 -11.88 -6.30 -3.85
N GLY A 18 -11.62 -5.05 -4.23
CA GLY A 18 -12.59 -4.00 -4.54
C GLY A 18 -12.94 -3.03 -3.41
N GLU A 19 -12.50 -3.29 -2.17
CA GLU A 19 -12.76 -2.49 -0.96
C GLU A 19 -11.46 -2.26 -0.15
N GLU A 20 -10.37 -1.91 -0.83
CA GLU A 20 -9.02 -1.84 -0.24
C GLU A 20 -8.67 -0.50 0.44
N GLU A 21 -9.60 0.47 0.48
CA GLU A 21 -9.31 1.84 0.90
C GLU A 21 -8.72 1.95 2.32
N LYS A 22 -9.22 1.13 3.26
CA LYS A 22 -8.72 1.13 4.65
C LYS A 22 -7.26 0.68 4.72
N VAL A 23 -6.91 -0.37 3.98
CA VAL A 23 -5.53 -0.89 3.93
C VAL A 23 -4.63 0.14 3.27
N ARG A 24 -5.08 0.72 2.15
CA ARG A 24 -4.38 1.80 1.44
C ARG A 24 -4.05 2.99 2.34
N ASP A 25 -5.04 3.50 3.06
CA ASP A 25 -4.89 4.67 3.92
C ASP A 25 -3.96 4.37 5.11
N PHE A 26 -4.03 3.15 5.65
CA PHE A 26 -3.07 2.70 6.66
C PHE A 26 -1.65 2.65 6.11
N ILE A 27 -1.43 2.03 4.93
CA ILE A 27 -0.10 1.98 4.29
C ILE A 27 0.43 3.39 4.10
N LEU A 28 -0.36 4.29 3.50
CA LEU A 28 0.04 5.68 3.28
C LEU A 28 0.42 6.37 4.60
N SER A 29 -0.33 6.16 5.68
CA SER A 29 -0.02 6.73 6.99
C SER A 29 1.36 6.30 7.53
N GLN A 30 1.82 5.09 7.17
CA GLN A 30 3.11 4.56 7.58
C GLN A 30 4.26 5.04 6.69
N ILE A 31 4.00 5.29 5.40
CA ILE A 31 5.06 5.55 4.41
C ILE A 31 5.17 7.01 3.93
N LYS A 32 4.17 7.87 4.21
CA LYS A 32 4.07 9.23 3.68
C LYS A 32 5.33 10.09 3.90
N ASP A 33 6.02 9.92 5.02
CA ASP A 33 7.19 10.73 5.38
C ASP A 33 8.48 10.20 4.73
N TYR A 34 8.41 9.04 4.06
CA TYR A 34 9.54 8.39 3.39
C TYR A 34 9.51 8.56 1.88
N VAL A 35 8.36 8.90 1.30
CA VAL A 35 8.15 9.07 -0.15
C VAL A 35 8.12 10.57 -0.50
N ASP A 36 8.45 10.91 -1.74
CA ASP A 36 8.45 12.32 -2.17
C ASP A 36 7.12 12.69 -2.84
N GLU A 37 6.50 11.74 -3.54
CA GLU A 37 5.20 11.91 -4.17
C GLU A 37 4.35 10.64 -3.99
N TYR A 38 3.04 10.80 -3.92
CA TYR A 38 2.09 9.71 -3.96
C TYR A 38 0.80 10.14 -4.65
N HIS A 39 0.11 9.19 -5.27
CA HIS A 39 -1.24 9.38 -5.80
C HIS A 39 -2.00 8.06 -5.78
N MET A 40 -3.32 8.16 -5.91
CA MET A 40 -4.20 7.03 -6.14
C MET A 40 -4.65 7.05 -7.60
N ASP A 41 -4.62 5.89 -8.25
CA ASP A 41 -5.21 5.75 -9.58
C ASP A 41 -6.74 5.53 -9.51
N HIS A 42 -7.38 5.40 -10.67
CA HIS A 42 -8.83 5.19 -10.76
C HIS A 42 -9.29 3.82 -10.22
N LEU A 43 -8.37 2.87 -10.03
CA LEU A 43 -8.64 1.56 -9.44
C LEU A 43 -8.40 1.54 -7.93
N GLY A 44 -7.84 2.61 -7.36
CA GLY A 44 -7.54 2.72 -5.95
C GLY A 44 -6.12 2.28 -5.56
N ASN A 45 -5.24 1.95 -6.51
CA ASN A 45 -3.84 1.60 -6.21
C ASN A 45 -3.10 2.79 -5.61
N LEU A 46 -2.31 2.56 -4.56
CA LEU A 46 -1.39 3.58 -4.02
C LEU A 46 -0.07 3.52 -4.76
N ILE A 47 0.16 4.50 -5.64
CA ILE A 47 1.41 4.64 -6.37
C ILE A 47 2.26 5.69 -5.67
N THR A 48 3.42 5.27 -5.17
CA THR A 48 4.38 6.16 -4.51
C THR A 48 5.68 6.28 -5.29
N PHE A 49 6.34 7.43 -5.14
CA PHE A 49 7.60 7.71 -5.79
C PHE A 49 8.62 8.22 -4.77
N LYS A 50 9.81 7.61 -4.78
CA LYS A 50 10.99 8.09 -4.07
C LYS A 50 12.09 8.39 -5.07
N LYS A 51 12.56 9.63 -5.09
CA LYS A 51 13.63 10.08 -5.97
C LYS A 51 14.96 9.44 -5.55
N GLY A 52 15.55 8.67 -6.47
CA GLY A 52 16.88 8.10 -6.29
C GLY A 52 17.99 9.16 -6.35
N SER A 53 19.18 8.80 -5.88
CA SER A 53 20.34 9.70 -5.78
C SER A 53 21.31 9.65 -6.98
N GLY A 54 21.05 8.83 -8.00
CA GLY A 54 21.99 8.58 -9.09
C GLY A 54 21.35 8.40 -10.46
N LYS A 55 22.17 8.09 -11.47
CA LYS A 55 21.76 7.85 -12.87
C LYS A 55 21.34 6.39 -13.13
N GLY A 56 20.97 5.66 -12.08
CA GLY A 56 20.55 4.26 -12.19
C GLY A 56 19.21 4.10 -12.90
N PRO A 57 18.80 2.86 -13.19
CA PRO A 57 17.48 2.59 -13.74
C PRO A 57 16.37 3.00 -12.76
N ARG A 58 15.16 3.24 -13.28
CA ARG A 58 13.96 3.28 -12.44
C ARG A 58 13.62 1.86 -11.99
N VAL A 59 13.41 1.68 -10.70
CA VAL A 59 13.02 0.40 -10.08
C VAL A 59 11.59 0.52 -9.60
N MET A 60 10.77 -0.48 -9.91
CA MET A 60 9.42 -0.63 -9.38
C MET A 60 9.43 -1.77 -8.37
N LEU A 61 8.88 -1.51 -7.20
CA LEU A 61 8.52 -2.51 -6.20
C LEU A 61 7.00 -2.55 -6.15
N ASP A 62 6.43 -3.75 -6.13
CA ASP A 62 4.99 -3.94 -6.15
C ASP A 62 4.58 -5.01 -5.15
N ALA A 63 3.43 -4.78 -4.51
CA ALA A 63 2.81 -5.68 -3.56
C ALA A 63 1.31 -5.40 -3.56
N HIS A 64 0.52 -6.46 -3.70
CA HIS A 64 -0.92 -6.36 -3.62
C HIS A 64 -1.37 -6.17 -2.16
N MET A 65 -2.42 -5.39 -1.94
CA MET A 65 -2.96 -5.06 -0.61
C MET A 65 -4.28 -5.75 -0.29
N ASP A 66 -4.85 -6.43 -1.29
CA ASP A 66 -6.13 -7.10 -1.18
C ASP A 66 -6.04 -8.43 -0.44
N GLU A 67 -7.19 -8.87 0.06
CA GLU A 67 -7.39 -10.20 0.63
C GLU A 67 -8.57 -10.92 -0.01
N VAL A 68 -8.57 -12.24 0.14
CA VAL A 68 -9.69 -13.09 -0.28
C VAL A 68 -10.89 -12.86 0.65
N GLY A 69 -12.06 -12.64 0.07
CA GLY A 69 -13.32 -12.55 0.81
C GLY A 69 -14.49 -13.13 0.02
N LEU A 70 -15.71 -12.87 0.50
CA LEU A 70 -16.95 -13.43 -0.04
C LEU A 70 -17.98 -12.32 -0.27
N MET A 71 -18.84 -12.52 -1.27
CA MET A 71 -19.98 -11.65 -1.58
C MET A 71 -21.27 -12.47 -1.50
N VAL A 72 -22.32 -11.90 -0.92
CA VAL A 72 -23.65 -12.51 -0.93
C VAL A 72 -24.28 -12.31 -2.30
N SER A 73 -24.75 -13.40 -2.91
CA SER A 73 -25.35 -13.43 -4.26
C SER A 73 -26.87 -13.58 -4.23
#